data_AF-A0A1G1C0Z2-F1
#
_entry.id   AF-A0A1G1C0Z2-F1
#
_cell.length_a   1.000
_cell.length_b   1.000
_cell.length_c   1.000
_cell.angle_alpha   90.00
_cell.angle_beta   90.00
_cell.angle_gamma   90.00
#
_symmetry.space_group_name_H-M   'P 1'
#
loop_
_entity.id
_entity.type
_entity.pdbx_description
1 polymer ?
#
loop_
_entity_poly.entity_id
_entity_poly.type
_entity_poly.pdbx_seq_one_letter_code
_entity_poly.pdbx_strand_id
1 'polypeptide(L)'
;MKNTTITLELLTPCFCAGADQARAEVRAPSIRGQLRWWFRVLGGTPEQEKRVFGGVHGDAPAASAIVIRVRSEANGAPVQLPRPNEPLYYLFHFAKASGRGLRYTEDGYLSPKTQFSIDTVVRRSLASDDGKTLDAALVAFRRLGSLGLRQTRGLGAFADSGEQLALADFAGWAASLAPRVEVCWAIGPDGKPVLCESPRDALEVLESCLRALRGRYPAKGPPSPLGSSTPRQASGVHLRPVRLADGVLPVVFFAEATLEARSRTRGFRLAGFRFPRTKGTAEDHCLGP
;
A
#
# COMPACT_ATOMS: atom_id res chain seq x y z
N MET A 1 24.59 12.23 -12.29
CA MET A 1 23.55 12.21 -11.23
C MET A 1 22.19 12.03 -11.90
N LYS A 2 21.38 11.06 -11.47
CA LYS A 2 20.01 10.84 -11.98
C LYS A 2 19.03 11.53 -11.03
N ASN A 3 18.19 12.44 -11.55
CA ASN A 3 17.11 13.06 -10.80
C ASN A 3 15.78 12.70 -11.47
N THR A 4 14.80 12.30 -10.68
CA THR A 4 13.46 11.99 -11.16
C THR A 4 12.46 12.63 -10.22
N THR A 5 11.55 13.42 -10.78
CA THR A 5 10.43 14.04 -10.07
C THR A 5 9.14 13.36 -10.52
N ILE A 6 8.30 12.98 -9.57
CA ILE A 6 6.96 12.46 -9.84
C ILE A 6 5.94 13.23 -8.99
N THR A 7 4.76 13.48 -9.55
CA THR A 7 3.64 14.08 -8.83
C THR A 7 2.59 13.01 -8.57
N LEU A 8 2.20 12.88 -7.31
CA LEU A 8 1.28 11.85 -6.85
C LEU A 8 0.02 12.50 -6.27
N GLU A 9 -1.11 11.83 -6.47
CA GLU A 9 -2.41 12.22 -5.92
C GLU A 9 -2.92 11.12 -4.98
N LEU A 10 -3.33 11.48 -3.77
CA LEU A 10 -3.98 10.55 -2.84
C LEU A 10 -5.34 10.09 -3.38
N LEU A 11 -5.53 8.78 -3.51
CA LEU A 11 -6.80 8.16 -3.86
C LEU A 11 -7.70 7.96 -2.64
N THR A 12 -7.10 7.73 -1.48
CA THR A 12 -7.79 7.42 -0.23
C THR A 12 -7.20 8.24 0.92
N PRO A 13 -7.95 8.48 2.02
CA PRO A 13 -7.45 9.28 3.13
C PRO A 13 -6.10 8.77 3.68
N CYS A 14 -5.11 9.64 3.85
CA CYS A 14 -3.76 9.33 4.36
C CYS A 14 -3.64 9.78 5.82
N PHE A 15 -3.55 8.84 6.73
CA PHE A 15 -3.34 9.10 8.15
C PHE A 15 -1.84 9.11 8.44
N CYS A 16 -1.22 10.26 8.19
CA CYS A 16 0.22 10.42 8.05
C CYS A 16 0.68 11.47 9.07
N ALA A 17 1.31 11.06 10.17
CA ALA A 17 1.60 11.95 11.30
C ALA A 17 3.05 12.44 11.34
N GLY A 18 3.23 13.70 11.73
CA GLY A 18 4.50 14.42 11.77
C GLY A 18 5.15 14.51 13.13
N ALA A 19 5.99 15.54 13.31
CA ALA A 19 6.38 15.96 14.66
C ALA A 19 5.15 16.45 15.44
N ASP A 20 4.29 17.20 14.76
CA ASP A 20 2.93 17.47 15.21
C ASP A 20 2.05 16.25 14.90
N GLN A 21 1.50 15.63 15.95
CA GLN A 21 0.59 14.49 15.82
C GLN A 21 -0.84 14.92 15.48
N ALA A 22 -1.17 16.22 15.62
CA ALA A 22 -2.48 16.76 15.30
C ALA A 22 -2.65 17.12 13.83
N ARG A 23 -1.55 17.35 13.10
CA ARG A 23 -1.55 17.74 11.68
C ARG A 23 -0.92 16.69 10.81
N ALA A 24 -1.65 16.27 9.78
CA ALA A 24 -1.17 15.29 8.85
C ALA A 24 -0.18 15.90 7.84
N GLU A 25 0.91 15.19 7.56
CA GLU A 25 1.91 15.58 6.56
C GLU A 25 2.53 14.35 5.87
N VAL A 26 2.85 14.49 4.58
CA VAL A 26 3.71 13.53 3.87
C VAL A 26 5.17 13.89 4.12
N ARG A 27 5.97 12.92 4.54
CA ARG A 27 7.37 13.14 4.91
C ARG A 27 8.31 12.21 4.17
N ALA A 28 9.49 12.72 3.83
CA ALA A 28 10.55 11.94 3.19
C ALA A 28 10.91 10.64 3.95
N PRO A 29 10.99 10.60 5.30
CA PRO A 29 11.23 9.36 6.03
C PRO A 29 10.17 8.27 5.81
N SER A 30 8.89 8.66 5.69
CA SER A 30 7.79 7.71 5.44
C SER A 30 7.92 7.07 4.06
N ILE A 31 8.17 7.87 3.02
CA ILE A 31 8.42 7.39 1.65
C ILE A 31 9.66 6.50 1.61
N ARG A 32 10.74 6.93 2.27
CA ARG A 32 11.97 6.15 2.37
C ARG A 32 11.76 4.78 3.01
N GLY A 33 10.93 4.72 4.06
CA GLY A 33 10.53 3.46 4.68
C GLY A 33 9.80 2.52 3.71
N GLN A 34 8.91 3.07 2.87
CA GLN A 34 8.23 2.31 1.81
C GLN A 34 9.20 1.83 0.73
N LEU A 35 10.13 2.68 0.28
CA LEU A 35 11.13 2.26 -0.71
C LEU A 35 12.03 1.16 -0.17
N ARG A 36 12.47 1.24 1.09
CA ARG A 36 13.21 0.15 1.76
C ARG A 36 12.39 -1.14 1.85
N TRP A 37 11.09 -1.03 2.09
CA TRP A 37 10.18 -2.17 2.12
C TRP A 37 10.07 -2.83 0.73
N TRP A 38 9.81 -2.05 -0.32
CA TRP A 38 9.77 -2.54 -1.69
C TRP A 38 11.11 -3.11 -2.15
N PHE A 39 12.22 -2.46 -1.81
CA PHE A 39 13.55 -2.95 -2.12
C PHE A 39 13.79 -4.35 -1.55
N ARG A 40 13.43 -4.57 -0.28
CA ARG A 40 13.54 -5.89 0.37
C ARG A 40 12.62 -6.93 -0.24
N VAL A 41 11.33 -6.60 -0.46
CA VAL A 41 10.37 -7.56 -1.01
C VAL A 41 10.73 -7.98 -2.44
N LEU A 42 11.39 -7.08 -3.18
CA LEU A 42 11.89 -7.33 -4.52
C LEU A 42 13.28 -7.97 -4.53
N GLY A 43 13.77 -8.49 -3.40
CA GLY A 43 14.98 -9.33 -3.35
C GLY A 43 16.28 -8.60 -2.96
N GLY A 44 16.21 -7.33 -2.57
CA GLY A 44 17.36 -6.59 -2.07
C GLY A 44 17.87 -7.12 -0.73
N THR A 45 19.17 -7.40 -0.63
CA THR A 45 19.80 -7.88 0.62
C THR A 45 20.03 -6.74 1.62
N PRO A 46 20.26 -7.03 2.92
CA PRO A 46 20.62 -6.01 3.92
C PRO A 46 21.85 -5.17 3.53
N GLU A 47 22.85 -5.78 2.90
CA GLU A 47 24.07 -5.12 2.44
C GLU A 47 23.76 -4.17 1.28
N GLN A 48 22.96 -4.61 0.32
CA GLN A 48 22.48 -3.78 -0.78
C GLN A 48 21.65 -2.59 -0.25
N GLU A 49 20.73 -2.86 0.69
CA GLU A 49 19.91 -1.84 1.33
C GLU A 49 20.78 -0.82 2.07
N LYS A 50 21.83 -1.26 2.78
CA LYS A 50 22.81 -0.37 3.43
C LYS A 50 23.60 0.45 2.41
N ARG A 51 23.94 -0.07 1.22
CA ARG A 51 24.61 0.72 0.17
C ARG A 51 23.70 1.78 -0.45
N VAL A 52 22.45 1.44 -0.73
CA VAL A 52 21.48 2.35 -1.37
C VAL A 52 20.95 3.38 -0.37
N PHE A 53 20.42 2.90 0.75
CA PHE A 53 19.77 3.72 1.76
C PHE A 53 20.75 4.16 2.84
N GLY A 54 21.96 3.61 2.97
CA GLY A 54 22.81 3.95 4.12
C GLY A 54 22.35 3.26 5.40
N GLY A 55 23.14 3.42 6.45
CA GLY A 55 22.88 2.83 7.76
C GLY A 55 23.91 3.26 8.78
N VAL A 56 23.47 3.40 10.03
CA VAL A 56 24.31 3.82 11.18
C VAL A 56 24.76 2.64 12.05
N HIS A 57 24.31 1.43 11.75
CA HIS A 57 24.62 0.23 12.53
C HIS A 57 25.92 -0.43 12.03
N GLY A 58 26.76 -0.85 12.98
CA GLY A 58 28.09 -1.44 12.78
C GLY A 58 29.22 -0.40 12.70
N ASP A 59 30.46 -0.88 12.59
CA ASP A 59 31.68 -0.05 12.70
C ASP A 59 31.92 0.90 11.50
N ALA A 60 31.10 0.77 10.45
CA ALA A 60 31.19 1.59 9.24
C ALA A 60 29.83 2.23 8.94
N PRO A 61 29.53 3.43 9.50
CA PRO A 61 28.34 4.19 9.14
C PRO A 61 28.43 4.63 7.67
N ALA A 62 27.33 4.46 6.95
CA ALA A 62 27.24 4.82 5.54
C ALA A 62 26.11 5.83 5.32
N ALA A 63 26.41 6.97 4.71
CA ALA A 63 25.41 7.89 4.22
C ALA A 63 24.53 7.21 3.14
N SER A 64 23.33 7.75 2.87
CA SER A 64 22.47 7.25 1.80
C SER A 64 22.97 7.66 0.41
N ALA A 65 22.92 6.76 -0.56
CA ALA A 65 23.21 7.10 -1.97
C ALA A 65 22.05 7.86 -2.63
N ILE A 66 20.85 7.79 -2.06
CA ILE A 66 19.66 8.47 -2.55
C ILE A 66 19.22 9.59 -1.61
N VAL A 67 18.61 10.63 -2.17
CA VAL A 67 17.91 11.67 -1.42
C VAL A 67 16.49 11.80 -1.93
N ILE A 68 15.57 11.88 -0.97
CA ILE A 68 14.14 12.05 -1.20
C ILE A 68 13.75 13.43 -0.71
N ARG A 69 13.13 14.22 -1.58
CA ARG A 69 12.50 15.49 -1.21
C ARG A 69 11.00 15.38 -1.47
N VAL A 70 10.22 16.01 -0.61
CA VAL A 70 8.76 16.06 -0.73
C VAL A 70 8.36 17.52 -0.81
N ARG A 71 7.50 17.85 -1.77
CA ARG A 71 6.81 19.15 -1.81
C ARG A 71 5.31 18.90 -1.77
N SER A 72 4.62 19.64 -0.92
CA SER A 72 3.15 19.68 -0.93
C SER A 72 2.72 20.59 -2.06
N GLU A 73 1.79 20.15 -2.90
CA GLU A 73 1.36 20.92 -4.08
C GLU A 73 -0.06 21.46 -3.87
N ALA A 74 -1.01 20.61 -3.47
CA ALA A 74 -2.40 21.00 -3.25
C ALA A 74 -3.08 20.07 -2.24
N ASN A 75 -4.02 20.62 -1.46
CA ASN A 75 -4.86 19.82 -0.57
C ASN A 75 -6.19 19.48 -1.23
N GLY A 76 -6.63 18.24 -1.07
CA GLY A 76 -7.98 17.83 -1.42
C GLY A 76 -9.02 18.38 -0.45
N ALA A 77 -10.26 18.49 -0.91
CA ALA A 77 -11.38 18.90 -0.06
C ALA A 77 -11.58 17.88 1.09
N PRO A 78 -11.88 18.34 2.33
CA PRO A 78 -12.22 17.47 3.44
C PRO A 78 -13.32 16.47 3.08
N VAL A 79 -13.16 15.22 3.53
CA VAL A 79 -14.16 14.17 3.33
C VAL A 79 -14.67 13.67 4.66
N GLN A 80 -15.97 13.46 4.79
CA GLN A 80 -16.49 12.88 6.02
C GLN A 80 -16.09 11.41 6.13
N LEU A 81 -15.47 11.03 7.26
CA LEU A 81 -15.15 9.64 7.54
C LEU A 81 -16.42 8.83 7.83
N PRO A 82 -16.49 7.54 7.43
CA PRO A 82 -17.66 6.69 7.63
C PRO A 82 -18.12 6.62 9.09
N ARG A 83 -19.44 6.61 9.29
CA ARG A 83 -20.11 6.43 10.60
C ARG A 83 -20.45 4.95 10.84
N PRO A 84 -20.76 4.56 12.09
CA PRO A 84 -21.26 3.21 12.36
C PRO A 84 -22.43 2.86 11.45
N ASN A 85 -22.46 1.63 10.96
CA ASN A 85 -23.43 1.10 10.00
C ASN A 85 -23.35 1.66 8.57
N GLU A 86 -22.41 2.55 8.27
CA GLU A 86 -22.11 2.95 6.89
C GLU A 86 -21.08 1.99 6.24
N PRO A 87 -21.08 1.88 4.89
CA PRO A 87 -19.98 1.23 4.17
C PRO A 87 -18.62 1.79 4.59
N LEU A 88 -17.58 0.96 4.54
CA LEU A 88 -16.21 1.30 4.95
C LEU A 88 -15.98 1.48 6.46
N TYR A 89 -17.01 1.45 7.31
CA TYR A 89 -16.83 1.66 8.76
C TYR A 89 -15.81 0.69 9.40
N TYR A 90 -15.72 -0.56 8.92
CA TYR A 90 -14.75 -1.52 9.45
C TYR A 90 -13.30 -1.14 9.14
N LEU A 91 -13.06 -0.56 7.96
CA LEU A 91 -11.75 0.03 7.63
C LEU A 91 -11.43 1.24 8.50
N PHE A 92 -12.41 2.09 8.82
CA PHE A 92 -12.21 3.37 9.50
C PHE A 92 -12.41 3.36 11.02
N HIS A 93 -12.84 2.24 11.63
CA HIS A 93 -13.10 2.14 13.08
C HIS A 93 -11.93 2.65 13.96
N PHE A 94 -10.68 2.48 13.51
CA PHE A 94 -9.50 2.95 14.25
C PHE A 94 -9.45 4.47 14.42
N ALA A 95 -10.06 5.23 13.51
CA ALA A 95 -10.04 6.68 13.51
C ALA A 95 -11.00 7.27 14.56
N LYS A 96 -11.93 6.47 15.10
CA LYS A 96 -12.85 6.88 16.17
C LYS A 96 -12.47 6.35 17.55
N ALA A 97 -11.85 5.17 17.63
CA ALA A 97 -11.60 4.50 18.91
C ALA A 97 -10.40 5.10 19.67
N SER A 98 -10.66 6.15 20.46
CA SER A 98 -9.94 6.41 21.70
C SER A 98 -10.99 6.63 22.80
N GLY A 99 -10.75 6.16 24.02
CA GLY A 99 -11.69 6.28 25.15
C GLY A 99 -12.00 7.72 25.60
N ARG A 100 -11.60 8.74 24.82
CA ARG A 100 -11.75 10.17 25.10
C ARG A 100 -12.23 10.99 23.87
N GLY A 101 -12.87 10.35 22.88
CA GLY A 101 -13.44 11.03 21.70
C GLY A 101 -12.79 10.65 20.37
N LEU A 102 -13.06 11.44 19.31
CA LEU A 102 -12.49 11.26 17.97
C LEU A 102 -10.96 11.28 18.05
N ARG A 103 -10.32 10.21 17.53
CA ARG A 103 -8.85 10.09 17.53
C ARG A 103 -8.20 11.02 16.50
N TYR A 104 -8.93 11.36 15.44
CA TYR A 104 -8.48 12.28 14.39
C TYR A 104 -9.56 13.33 14.13
N THR A 105 -9.16 14.59 14.10
CA THR A 105 -9.92 15.73 13.58
C THR A 105 -9.70 15.86 12.07
N GLU A 106 -10.29 16.87 11.43
CA GLU A 106 -10.10 17.12 9.98
C GLU A 106 -8.63 17.33 9.60
N ASP A 107 -7.83 18.00 10.45
CA ASP A 107 -6.39 18.17 10.23
C ASP A 107 -5.57 16.88 10.45
N GLY A 108 -6.17 15.86 11.06
CA GLY A 108 -5.49 14.62 11.45
C GLY A 108 -5.24 13.64 10.31
N TYR A 109 -5.71 13.94 9.09
CA TYR A 109 -5.45 13.15 7.90
C TYR A 109 -5.41 14.03 6.64
N LEU A 110 -4.73 13.57 5.60
CA LEU A 110 -4.80 14.21 4.29
C LEU A 110 -5.95 13.62 3.50
N SER A 111 -6.80 14.49 2.97
CA SER A 111 -7.94 14.11 2.16
C SER A 111 -7.54 13.45 0.83
N PRO A 112 -8.42 12.62 0.24
CA PRO A 112 -8.29 12.25 -1.17
C PRO A 112 -8.16 13.49 -2.06
N LYS A 113 -7.48 13.34 -3.19
CA LYS A 113 -7.09 14.40 -4.13
C LYS A 113 -6.02 15.38 -3.65
N THR A 114 -5.48 15.21 -2.44
CA THR A 114 -4.25 15.93 -2.04
C THR A 114 -3.10 15.47 -2.94
N GLN A 115 -2.37 16.44 -3.49
CA GLN A 115 -1.25 16.24 -4.38
C GLN A 115 0.07 16.64 -3.74
N PHE A 116 1.11 15.85 -4.00
CA PHE A 116 2.46 16.09 -3.54
C PHE A 116 3.47 15.57 -4.58
N SER A 117 4.61 16.24 -4.70
CA SER A 117 5.70 15.78 -5.56
C SER A 117 6.83 15.15 -4.75
N ILE A 118 7.45 14.13 -5.33
CA ILE A 118 8.63 13.45 -4.79
C ILE A 118 9.77 13.65 -5.77
N ASP A 119 10.86 14.26 -5.31
CA ASP A 119 12.14 14.24 -6.03
C ASP A 119 13.01 13.11 -5.47
N THR A 120 13.49 12.24 -6.36
CA THR A 120 14.47 11.20 -6.05
C THR A 120 15.79 11.53 -6.74
N VAL A 121 16.82 11.83 -5.94
CA VAL A 121 18.16 12.17 -6.42
C VAL A 121 19.14 11.06 -6.06
N VAL A 122 19.74 10.41 -7.06
CA VAL A 122 20.84 9.47 -6.86
C VAL A 122 22.16 10.24 -6.87
N ARG A 123 22.76 10.41 -5.68
CA ARG A 123 23.96 11.22 -5.45
C ARG A 123 25.27 10.48 -5.73
N ARG A 124 25.26 9.15 -5.69
CA ARG A 124 26.45 8.31 -5.91
C ARG A 124 26.08 7.17 -6.86
N SER A 125 27.02 6.79 -7.72
CA SER A 125 26.85 5.63 -8.59
C SER A 125 26.56 4.40 -7.74
N LEU A 126 25.51 3.68 -8.13
CA LEU A 126 25.15 2.40 -7.54
C LEU A 126 25.71 1.29 -8.42
N ALA A 127 26.06 0.15 -7.82
CA ALA A 127 26.30 -1.06 -8.58
C ALA A 127 25.05 -1.39 -9.43
N SER A 128 25.26 -2.04 -10.58
CA SER A 128 24.17 -2.32 -11.55
C SER A 128 22.96 -2.99 -10.88
N ASP A 129 23.20 -3.99 -10.04
CA ASP A 129 22.11 -4.74 -9.39
C ASP A 129 21.40 -3.94 -8.27
N ASP A 130 22.15 -3.12 -7.53
CA ASP A 130 21.59 -2.22 -6.52
C ASP A 130 20.68 -1.17 -7.21
N GLY A 131 21.12 -0.64 -8.35
CA GLY A 131 20.38 0.32 -9.17
C GLY A 131 19.11 -0.30 -9.77
N LYS A 132 19.19 -1.50 -10.34
CA LYS A 132 18.02 -2.23 -10.88
C LYS A 132 16.97 -2.50 -9.81
N THR A 133 17.40 -2.94 -8.63
CA THR A 133 16.48 -3.22 -7.51
C THR A 133 15.84 -1.94 -6.97
N LEU A 134 16.59 -0.84 -6.92
CA LEU A 134 16.05 0.49 -6.57
C LEU A 134 15.03 0.98 -7.60
N ASP A 135 15.35 0.90 -8.90
CA ASP A 135 14.45 1.32 -9.98
C ASP A 135 13.15 0.48 -9.93
N ALA A 136 13.24 -0.84 -9.72
CA ALA A 136 12.07 -1.70 -9.52
C ALA A 136 11.25 -1.32 -8.27
N ALA A 137 11.91 -0.98 -7.16
CA ALA A 137 11.25 -0.52 -5.95
C ALA A 137 10.53 0.82 -6.13
N LEU A 138 11.10 1.75 -6.90
CA LEU A 138 10.46 3.01 -7.26
C LEU A 138 9.22 2.79 -8.14
N VAL A 139 9.31 1.89 -9.13
CA VAL A 139 8.17 1.52 -9.98
C VAL A 139 7.06 0.87 -9.16
N ALA A 140 7.39 -0.07 -8.28
CA ALA A 140 6.41 -0.73 -7.42
C ALA A 140 5.78 0.23 -6.40
N PHE A 141 6.57 1.15 -5.83
CA PHE A 141 6.05 2.22 -4.99
C PHE A 141 5.09 3.13 -5.76
N ARG A 142 5.43 3.53 -7.00
CA ARG A 142 4.58 4.36 -7.85
C ARG A 142 3.23 3.70 -8.19
N ARG A 143 3.21 2.39 -8.39
CA ARG A 143 2.03 1.64 -8.87
C ARG A 143 1.17 1.00 -7.76
N LEU A 144 1.79 0.56 -6.67
CA LEU A 144 1.13 -0.18 -5.57
C LEU A 144 1.40 0.42 -4.18
N GLY A 145 2.12 1.54 -4.11
CA GLY A 145 2.51 2.17 -2.86
C GLY A 145 1.34 2.82 -2.10
N SER A 146 1.67 3.21 -0.88
CA SER A 146 0.78 3.94 0.02
C SER A 146 1.56 4.54 1.17
N LEU A 147 0.91 5.42 1.92
CA LEU A 147 1.50 6.06 3.08
C LEU A 147 0.57 6.00 4.29
N GLY A 148 1.15 6.07 5.48
CA GLY A 148 0.41 6.27 6.73
C GLY A 148 -0.15 5.03 7.39
N LEU A 149 -1.06 5.28 8.33
CA LEU A 149 -1.72 4.25 9.13
C LEU A 149 -2.74 3.48 8.27
N ARG A 150 -2.83 2.17 8.51
CA ARG A 150 -3.72 1.23 7.78
C ARG A 150 -3.46 1.16 6.27
N GLN A 151 -2.26 1.51 5.87
CA GLN A 151 -1.79 1.44 4.48
C GLN A 151 -1.87 0.05 3.85
N THR A 152 -1.80 -1.03 4.64
CA THR A 152 -2.01 -2.42 4.17
C THR A 152 -3.48 -2.79 3.98
N ARG A 153 -4.39 -1.84 4.20
CA ARG A 153 -5.86 -2.02 4.19
C ARG A 153 -6.54 -1.00 3.26
N GLY A 154 -5.82 -0.49 2.25
CA GLY A 154 -6.34 0.42 1.24
C GLY A 154 -6.21 1.91 1.53
N LEU A 155 -5.84 2.32 2.75
CA LEU A 155 -5.70 3.74 3.10
C LEU A 155 -4.36 4.35 2.66
N GLY A 156 -4.34 5.67 2.47
CA GLY A 156 -3.20 6.43 1.94
C GLY A 156 -2.67 5.91 0.61
N ALA A 157 -3.50 5.24 -0.18
CA ALA A 157 -3.18 4.85 -1.55
C ALA A 157 -3.08 6.11 -2.42
N PHE A 158 -2.21 6.09 -3.41
CA PHE A 158 -2.02 7.19 -4.34
C PHE A 158 -1.88 6.64 -5.76
N ALA A 159 -2.03 7.54 -6.73
CA ALA A 159 -1.70 7.30 -8.14
C ALA A 159 -0.78 8.41 -8.64
N ASP A 160 -0.12 8.14 -9.78
CA ASP A 160 0.50 9.22 -10.53
C ASP A 160 -0.57 10.22 -10.99
N SER A 161 -0.21 11.50 -11.06
CA SER A 161 -1.10 12.54 -11.59
C SER A 161 -1.09 12.60 -13.13
N GLY A 162 -0.11 11.97 -13.77
CA GLY A 162 0.03 11.88 -15.22
C GLY A 162 -0.76 10.71 -15.84
N GLU A 163 -0.23 10.16 -16.93
CA GLU A 163 -0.85 9.06 -17.67
C GLU A 163 -0.93 7.79 -16.83
N GLN A 164 -2.12 7.18 -16.84
CA GLN A 164 -2.40 5.92 -16.15
C GLN A 164 -2.17 4.76 -17.11
N LEU A 165 -1.70 3.64 -16.58
CA LEU A 165 -1.57 2.41 -17.37
C LEU A 165 -2.93 1.86 -17.75
N ALA A 166 -3.01 1.28 -18.95
CA ALA A 166 -4.09 0.38 -19.29
C ALA A 166 -4.01 -0.89 -18.43
N LEU A 167 -5.15 -1.54 -18.23
CA LEU A 167 -5.24 -2.80 -17.47
C LEU A 167 -4.28 -3.88 -17.98
N ALA A 168 -4.10 -4.00 -19.29
CA ALA A 168 -3.19 -5.00 -19.88
C ALA A 168 -1.72 -4.74 -19.50
N ASP A 169 -1.27 -3.49 -19.54
CA ASP A 169 0.11 -3.12 -19.16
C ASP A 169 0.35 -3.28 -17.66
N PHE A 170 -0.67 -2.94 -16.85
CA PHE A 170 -0.63 -3.18 -15.42
C PHE A 170 -0.53 -4.69 -15.11
N ALA A 171 -1.34 -5.52 -15.77
CA ALA A 171 -1.34 -6.97 -15.60
C ALA A 171 0.01 -7.58 -15.99
N GLY A 172 0.57 -7.19 -17.15
CA GLY A 172 1.89 -7.65 -17.59
C GLY A 172 3.01 -7.31 -16.60
N TRP A 173 2.97 -6.09 -16.05
CA TRP A 173 3.91 -5.70 -15.00
C TRP A 173 3.68 -6.43 -13.68
N ALA A 174 2.44 -6.58 -13.24
CA ALA A 174 2.08 -7.27 -12.01
C ALA A 174 2.57 -8.73 -12.05
N ALA A 175 2.43 -9.40 -13.19
CA ALA A 175 2.95 -10.75 -13.43
C ALA A 175 4.48 -10.81 -13.30
N SER A 176 5.21 -9.77 -13.72
CA SER A 176 6.69 -9.73 -13.59
C SER A 176 7.20 -9.67 -12.14
N LEU A 177 6.32 -9.39 -11.17
CA LEU A 177 6.68 -9.39 -9.74
C LEU A 177 6.68 -10.80 -9.15
N ALA A 178 6.09 -11.79 -9.82
CA ALA A 178 6.10 -13.17 -9.39
C ALA A 178 7.52 -13.79 -9.47
N PRO A 179 7.90 -14.72 -8.58
CA PRO A 179 7.11 -15.23 -7.45
C PRO A 179 7.23 -14.37 -6.18
N ARG A 180 7.94 -13.24 -6.21
CA ARG A 180 8.27 -12.43 -5.02
C ARG A 180 7.03 -11.74 -4.44
N VAL A 181 6.15 -11.27 -5.30
CA VAL A 181 4.87 -10.64 -4.93
C VAL A 181 3.78 -11.25 -5.80
N GLU A 182 2.79 -11.86 -5.16
CA GLU A 182 1.57 -12.30 -5.84
C GLU A 182 0.60 -11.11 -5.87
N VAL A 183 0.24 -10.64 -7.06
CA VAL A 183 -0.72 -9.54 -7.25
C VAL A 183 -1.99 -10.14 -7.85
N CYS A 184 -3.12 -9.89 -7.21
CA CYS A 184 -4.44 -10.27 -7.70
C CYS A 184 -5.39 -9.08 -7.62
N TRP A 185 -6.51 -9.16 -8.33
CA TRP A 185 -7.60 -8.19 -8.24
C TRP A 185 -8.95 -8.88 -8.22
N ALA A 186 -9.96 -8.11 -7.86
CA ALA A 186 -11.34 -8.58 -7.89
C ALA A 186 -11.77 -8.94 -9.33
N ILE A 187 -12.26 -10.16 -9.50
CA ILE A 187 -12.92 -10.68 -10.70
C ILE A 187 -14.40 -10.86 -10.37
N GLY A 188 -15.26 -10.34 -11.23
CA GLY A 188 -16.71 -10.45 -11.10
C GLY A 188 -17.23 -11.84 -11.46
N PRO A 189 -18.53 -12.12 -11.22
CA PRO A 189 -19.16 -13.39 -11.59
C PRO A 189 -19.12 -13.70 -13.09
N ASP A 190 -18.98 -12.67 -13.93
CA ASP A 190 -18.82 -12.74 -15.38
C ASP A 190 -17.38 -13.12 -15.81
N GLY A 191 -16.48 -13.33 -14.86
CA GLY A 191 -15.08 -13.68 -15.12
C GLY A 191 -14.22 -12.48 -15.53
N LYS A 192 -14.73 -11.25 -15.47
CA LYS A 192 -13.98 -10.04 -15.87
C LYS A 192 -13.42 -9.29 -14.66
N PRO A 193 -12.31 -8.55 -14.82
CA PRO A 193 -11.82 -7.64 -13.80
C PRO A 193 -12.89 -6.61 -13.40
N VAL A 194 -13.09 -6.47 -12.09
CA VAL A 194 -13.99 -5.45 -11.53
C VAL A 194 -13.29 -4.09 -11.63
N LEU A 195 -13.80 -3.23 -12.49
CA LEU A 195 -13.36 -1.84 -12.60
C LEU A 195 -14.39 -0.93 -11.94
N CYS A 196 -13.95 -0.18 -10.94
CA CYS A 196 -14.78 0.74 -10.18
C CYS A 196 -14.70 2.17 -10.76
N GLU A 197 -15.78 2.93 -10.63
CA GLU A 197 -15.83 4.33 -11.06
C GLU A 197 -15.01 5.24 -10.14
N SER A 198 -14.90 4.89 -8.85
CA SER A 198 -14.18 5.69 -7.87
C SER A 198 -13.27 4.87 -6.96
N PRO A 199 -12.24 5.50 -6.35
CA PRO A 199 -11.45 4.88 -5.29
C PRO A 199 -12.27 4.45 -4.07
N ARG A 200 -13.40 5.10 -3.82
CA ARG A 200 -14.30 4.74 -2.72
C ARG A 200 -14.98 3.40 -2.98
N ASP A 201 -15.51 3.20 -4.19
CA ASP A 201 -16.17 1.94 -4.55
C ASP A 201 -15.16 0.78 -4.56
N ALA A 202 -13.94 1.04 -5.03
CA ALA A 202 -12.86 0.06 -4.95
C ALA A 202 -12.51 -0.30 -3.50
N LEU A 203 -12.52 0.67 -2.57
CA LEU A 203 -12.35 0.39 -1.14
C LEU A 203 -13.49 -0.46 -0.57
N GLU A 204 -14.72 -0.32 -1.06
CA GLU A 204 -15.86 -1.11 -0.59
C GLU A 204 -15.70 -2.58 -0.99
N VAL A 205 -15.29 -2.84 -2.24
CA VAL A 205 -14.92 -4.19 -2.72
C VAL A 205 -13.78 -4.77 -1.87
N LEU A 206 -12.76 -3.98 -1.59
CA LEU A 206 -11.62 -4.38 -0.76
C LEU A 206 -12.01 -4.62 0.70
N GLU A 207 -12.95 -3.87 1.28
CA GLU A 207 -13.48 -4.14 2.61
C GLU A 207 -14.19 -5.49 2.66
N SER A 208 -15.02 -5.80 1.67
CA SER A 208 -15.69 -7.11 1.56
C SER A 208 -14.68 -8.25 1.49
N CYS A 209 -13.64 -8.12 0.65
CA CYS A 209 -12.55 -9.09 0.57
C CYS A 209 -11.83 -9.26 1.93
N LEU A 210 -11.50 -8.15 2.61
CA LEU A 210 -10.86 -8.19 3.93
C LEU A 210 -11.72 -8.88 4.99
N ARG A 211 -13.03 -8.62 5.00
CA ARG A 211 -13.97 -9.28 5.93
C ARG A 211 -14.01 -10.78 5.70
N ALA A 212 -14.07 -11.22 4.45
CA ALA A 212 -14.01 -12.64 4.09
C ALA A 212 -12.68 -13.27 4.54
N LEU A 213 -11.55 -12.60 4.28
CA LEU A 213 -10.23 -13.04 4.74
C LEU A 213 -10.16 -13.13 6.26
N ARG A 214 -10.78 -12.18 6.98
CA ARG A 214 -10.83 -12.17 8.45
C ARG A 214 -11.73 -13.24 9.06
N GLY A 215 -12.70 -13.75 8.31
CA GLY A 215 -13.44 -14.96 8.68
C GLY A 215 -12.54 -16.20 8.73
N ARG A 216 -11.54 -16.27 7.83
CA ARG A 216 -10.55 -17.37 7.78
C ARG A 216 -9.31 -17.14 8.64
N TYR A 217 -8.89 -15.88 8.78
CA TYR A 217 -7.72 -15.43 9.52
C TYR A 217 -8.09 -14.35 10.56
N PRO A 218 -8.66 -14.75 11.71
CA PRO A 218 -9.13 -13.83 12.73
C PRO A 218 -8.02 -12.88 13.23
N ALA A 219 -8.41 -11.70 13.69
CA ALA A 219 -7.46 -10.71 14.23
C ALA A 219 -6.87 -11.13 15.59
N LYS A 220 -7.62 -11.92 16.35
CA LYS A 220 -7.17 -12.54 17.60
C LYS A 220 -6.81 -13.99 17.29
N GLY A 221 -5.58 -14.39 17.57
CA GLY A 221 -5.10 -15.73 17.26
C GLY A 221 -3.60 -15.74 16.94
N PRO A 222 -3.07 -16.88 16.47
CA PRO A 222 -1.69 -16.97 16.05
C PRO A 222 -1.41 -16.01 14.88
N PRO A 223 -0.15 -15.59 14.69
CA PRO A 223 0.28 -14.85 13.51
C PRO A 223 -0.21 -15.49 12.21
N SER A 224 -0.69 -14.63 11.29
CA SER A 224 -1.25 -15.03 10.00
C SER A 224 -0.74 -14.10 8.89
N PRO A 225 -1.03 -14.38 7.61
CA PRO A 225 -0.72 -13.46 6.51
C PRO A 225 -1.34 -12.06 6.67
N LEU A 226 -2.40 -11.91 7.49
CA LEU A 226 -3.00 -10.62 7.84
C LEU A 226 -2.29 -9.89 9.00
N GLY A 227 -1.18 -10.44 9.50
CA GLY A 227 -0.42 -9.92 10.65
C GLY A 227 -1.04 -10.28 12.00
N SER A 228 -0.33 -9.91 13.06
CA SER A 228 -0.78 -10.05 14.46
C SER A 228 -0.28 -8.88 15.29
N SER A 229 -0.98 -8.55 16.37
CA SER A 229 -0.51 -7.61 17.39
C SER A 229 0.37 -8.27 18.45
N THR A 230 0.17 -9.58 18.68
CA THR A 230 0.79 -10.31 19.79
C THR A 230 1.09 -11.76 19.37
N PRO A 231 2.35 -12.12 19.06
CA PRO A 231 3.48 -11.21 18.83
C PRO A 231 3.24 -10.29 17.63
N ARG A 232 3.90 -9.13 17.62
CA ARG A 232 3.68 -8.12 16.58
C ARG A 232 4.30 -8.55 15.27
N GLN A 233 3.46 -8.76 14.26
CA GLN A 233 3.88 -9.03 12.89
C GLN A 233 3.13 -8.12 11.90
N ALA A 234 3.86 -7.59 10.93
CA ALA A 234 3.25 -6.90 9.79
C ALA A 234 2.36 -7.85 8.96
N SER A 235 1.37 -7.27 8.29
CA SER A 235 0.56 -8.01 7.31
C SER A 235 1.38 -8.19 6.04
N GLY A 236 1.46 -9.41 5.52
CA GLY A 236 2.00 -9.68 4.19
C GLY A 236 0.96 -9.50 3.09
N VAL A 237 -0.33 -9.46 3.44
CA VAL A 237 -1.43 -9.12 2.52
C VAL A 237 -1.71 -7.62 2.55
N HIS A 238 -1.76 -6.99 1.39
CA HIS A 238 -1.98 -5.57 1.20
C HIS A 238 -3.17 -5.35 0.25
N LEU A 239 -4.02 -4.40 0.60
CA LEU A 239 -5.17 -4.00 -0.20
C LEU A 239 -4.88 -2.62 -0.81
N ARG A 240 -5.21 -2.44 -2.10
CA ARG A 240 -4.89 -1.22 -2.83
C ARG A 240 -5.95 -0.92 -3.90
N PRO A 241 -6.65 0.23 -3.84
CA PRO A 241 -7.28 0.77 -5.03
C PRO A 241 -6.18 1.29 -5.97
N VAL A 242 -6.17 0.83 -7.22
CA VAL A 242 -5.19 1.24 -8.23
C VAL A 242 -5.94 1.97 -9.34
N ARG A 243 -5.58 3.24 -9.59
CA ARG A 243 -6.13 4.00 -10.72
C ARG A 243 -5.45 3.53 -12.00
N LEU A 244 -6.26 3.18 -12.99
CA LEU A 244 -5.88 2.78 -14.34
C LEU A 244 -6.60 3.70 -15.34
N ALA A 245 -6.23 3.60 -16.62
CA ALA A 245 -6.94 4.31 -17.67
C ALA A 245 -8.42 3.86 -17.76
N ASP A 246 -8.69 2.59 -17.45
CA ASP A 246 -10.00 1.95 -17.57
C ASP A 246 -10.92 2.15 -16.36
N GLY A 247 -10.42 2.71 -15.26
CA GLY A 247 -11.15 2.86 -14.00
C GLY A 247 -10.27 2.62 -12.78
N VAL A 248 -10.87 2.23 -11.66
CA VAL A 248 -10.14 1.90 -10.42
C VAL A 248 -10.22 0.41 -10.11
N LEU A 249 -9.07 -0.26 -10.14
CA LEU A 249 -8.95 -1.70 -9.91
C LEU A 249 -8.78 -1.99 -8.40
N PRO A 250 -9.64 -2.83 -7.79
CA PRO A 250 -9.47 -3.31 -6.42
C PRO A 250 -8.41 -4.41 -6.36
N VAL A 251 -7.17 -4.04 -6.04
CA VAL A 251 -6.01 -4.95 -6.00
C VAL A 251 -5.75 -5.46 -4.58
N VAL A 252 -5.44 -6.75 -4.48
CA VAL A 252 -4.89 -7.40 -3.30
C VAL A 252 -3.55 -8.02 -3.67
N PHE A 253 -2.48 -7.70 -2.96
CA PHE A 253 -1.18 -8.32 -3.19
C PHE A 253 -0.59 -8.94 -1.94
N PHE A 254 0.20 -9.98 -2.13
CA PHE A 254 0.81 -10.78 -1.08
C PHE A 254 2.33 -10.82 -1.24
N ALA A 255 3.02 -10.49 -0.16
CA ALA A 255 4.46 -10.36 -0.07
C ALA A 255 4.99 -11.25 1.07
N GLU A 256 5.29 -12.52 0.78
CA GLU A 256 5.69 -13.50 1.80
C GLU A 256 6.97 -13.10 2.55
N ALA A 257 7.90 -12.43 1.87
CA ALA A 257 9.19 -12.00 2.43
C ALA A 257 9.03 -11.09 3.68
N THR A 258 7.84 -10.54 3.92
CA THR A 258 7.53 -9.68 5.06
C THR A 258 7.02 -10.42 6.29
N LEU A 259 6.68 -11.70 6.15
CA LEU A 259 6.19 -12.54 7.22
C LEU A 259 7.34 -13.19 8.00
N GLU A 260 7.14 -13.35 9.31
CA GLU A 260 8.02 -14.18 10.13
C GLU A 260 7.92 -15.64 9.69
N ALA A 261 8.96 -16.44 9.94
CA ALA A 261 9.01 -17.85 9.56
C ALA A 261 7.80 -18.65 10.07
N ARG A 262 7.28 -18.33 11.27
CA ARG A 262 6.09 -18.98 11.85
C ARG A 262 4.78 -18.64 11.12
N SER A 263 4.73 -17.52 10.41
CA SER A 263 3.56 -17.09 9.61
C SER A 263 3.67 -17.41 8.15
N ARG A 264 4.83 -17.91 7.69
CA ARG A 264 4.96 -18.49 6.36
C ARG A 264 4.18 -19.80 6.34
N THR A 265 2.87 -19.69 6.20
CA THR A 265 1.98 -20.83 5.98
C THR A 265 2.35 -21.45 4.65
N ARG A 266 2.75 -22.73 4.64
CA ARG A 266 2.94 -23.48 3.38
C ARG A 266 1.62 -23.45 2.59
N GLY A 267 1.52 -22.58 1.59
CA GLY A 267 0.40 -22.55 0.64
C GLY A 267 -0.63 -21.42 0.78
N PHE A 268 -0.37 -20.33 1.50
CA PHE A 268 -1.25 -19.15 1.35
C PHE A 268 -1.13 -18.60 -0.07
N ARG A 269 -2.26 -18.49 -0.76
CA ARG A 269 -2.38 -17.96 -2.12
C ARG A 269 -3.59 -17.05 -2.19
N LEU A 270 -3.42 -15.93 -2.88
CA LEU A 270 -4.53 -15.03 -3.18
C LEU A 270 -5.37 -15.54 -4.33
N ALA A 271 -4.73 -16.12 -5.36
CA ALA A 271 -5.44 -16.60 -6.54
C ALA A 271 -6.55 -17.60 -6.19
N GLY A 272 -7.75 -17.37 -6.74
CA GLY A 272 -8.94 -18.17 -6.50
C GLY A 272 -9.66 -17.90 -5.17
N PHE A 273 -9.17 -16.98 -4.33
CA PHE A 273 -9.86 -16.61 -3.10
C PHE A 273 -11.21 -15.94 -3.40
N ARG A 274 -12.30 -16.55 -2.93
CA ARG A 274 -13.68 -16.06 -3.12
C ARG A 274 -14.16 -15.17 -1.97
N PHE A 275 -14.91 -14.14 -2.31
CA PHE A 275 -15.54 -13.21 -1.37
C PHE A 275 -16.80 -12.59 -1.97
N PRO A 276 -17.82 -12.27 -1.17
CA PRO A 276 -19.04 -11.67 -1.69
C PRO A 276 -18.79 -10.20 -2.07
N ARG A 277 -19.52 -9.67 -3.07
CA ARG A 277 -19.42 -8.24 -3.45
C ARG A 277 -19.82 -7.32 -2.29
N THR A 278 -20.92 -7.65 -1.62
CA THR A 278 -21.42 -6.95 -0.43
C THR A 278 -21.80 -7.95 0.66
N LYS A 279 -21.99 -7.48 1.89
CA LYS A 279 -22.33 -8.35 3.01
C LYS A 279 -23.69 -9.01 2.77
N GLY A 280 -23.70 -10.34 2.57
CA GLY A 280 -24.94 -11.14 2.46
C GLY A 280 -25.38 -11.49 1.03
N THR A 281 -24.59 -11.18 -0.01
CA THR A 281 -24.89 -11.61 -1.39
C THR A 281 -24.44 -13.05 -1.66
N ALA A 282 -25.19 -13.76 -2.51
CA ALA A 282 -24.86 -15.11 -2.97
C ALA A 282 -23.84 -15.13 -4.14
N GLU A 283 -23.65 -14.00 -4.83
CA GLU A 283 -22.66 -13.89 -5.91
C GLU A 283 -21.26 -13.60 -5.34
N ASP A 284 -20.36 -14.57 -5.53
CA ASP A 284 -18.98 -14.48 -5.10
C ASP A 284 -18.10 -13.88 -6.20
N HIS A 285 -17.43 -12.78 -5.88
CA HIS A 285 -16.22 -12.37 -6.58
C HIS A 285 -15.08 -13.34 -6.25
N CYS A 286 -14.05 -13.36 -7.07
CA CYS A 286 -12.79 -14.02 -6.72
C CYS A 286 -11.59 -13.12 -6.94
N LEU A 287 -10.45 -13.50 -6.37
CA LEU A 287 -9.16 -12.88 -6.68
C LEU A 287 -8.52 -13.61 -7.86
N GLY A 288 -8.25 -12.88 -8.94
CA GLY A 288 -7.58 -13.37 -10.14
C GLY A 288 -6.30 -12.58 -10.45
N PRO A 289 -5.33 -13.19 -11.15
CA PRO A 289 -4.14 -12.51 -11.65
C PRO A 289 -4.43 -11.66 -12.89
#